data_AF-A0A233W2S9-F1
#
_entry.id   AF-A0A233W2S9-F1
#
_cell.length_a   1.000
_cell.length_b   1.000
_cell.length_c   1.000
_cell.angle_alpha   90.00
_cell.angle_beta   90.00
_cell.angle_gamma   90.00
#
_symmetry.space_group_name_H-M   'P 1'
#
loop_
_entity.id
_entity.type
_entity.pdbx_description
1 polymer ?
#
loop_
_entity_poly.entity_id
_entity_poly.type
_entity_poly.pdbx_seq_one_letter_code
_entity_poly.pdbx_strand_id
1 'polypeptide(L)'
;MKKILFIVMIACMTVVCTINANVSSAVSSASYYELENVEENEYGENFTFVRGKSPVHLKYEDVYNDGYSGKLYRQRLITIDVTNNTETWYYSGEISK
;
A
#
# COMPACT_ATOMS: atom_id res chain seq x y z
N MET A 1 -50.77 4.33 6.47
CA MET A 1 -49.84 3.25 6.08
C MET A 1 -49.28 3.37 4.66
N LYS A 2 -50.02 3.86 3.65
CA LYS A 2 -49.47 4.03 2.26
C LYS A 2 -48.39 5.11 2.11
N LYS A 3 -48.41 6.18 2.92
CA LYS A 3 -47.46 7.31 2.80
C LYS A 3 -46.03 6.98 3.26
N ILE A 4 -45.87 6.13 4.27
CA ILE A 4 -44.54 5.77 4.82
C ILE A 4 -43.77 4.88 3.83
N LEU A 5 -44.46 3.94 3.17
CA LEU A 5 -43.88 3.10 2.13
C LEU A 5 -43.30 3.91 0.96
N PHE A 6 -43.97 4.99 0.58
CA PHE A 6 -43.51 5.88 -0.48
C PHE A 6 -42.22 6.63 -0.10
N ILE A 7 -42.12 7.07 1.15
CA ILE A 7 -40.93 7.76 1.68
C ILE A 7 -39.73 6.80 1.73
N VAL A 8 -39.93 5.55 2.12
CA VAL A 8 -38.87 4.52 2.15
C VAL A 8 -38.38 4.19 0.74
N MET A 9 -39.27 4.09 -0.24
CA MET A 9 -38.89 3.84 -1.64
C MET A 9 -38.01 4.96 -2.23
N ILE A 10 -38.35 6.23 -1.93
CA ILE A 10 -37.58 7.38 -2.40
C ILE A 10 -36.19 7.41 -1.74
N ALA A 11 -36.11 7.11 -0.43
CA ALA A 11 -34.84 7.04 0.29
C ALA A 11 -33.93 5.91 -0.23
N CYS A 12 -34.48 4.76 -0.61
CA CYS A 12 -33.68 3.69 -1.23
C CYS A 12 -33.16 4.08 -2.62
N MET A 13 -33.94 4.79 -3.43
CA MET A 13 -33.47 5.25 -4.74
C MET A 13 -32.36 6.31 -4.64
N THR A 14 -32.43 7.23 -3.68
CA THR A 14 -31.38 8.26 -3.52
C THR A 14 -30.05 7.68 -3.05
N VAL A 15 -30.06 6.62 -2.23
CA VAL A 15 -28.85 5.90 -1.80
C VAL A 15 -28.19 5.15 -2.97
N VAL A 16 -28.98 4.49 -3.83
CA VAL A 16 -28.43 3.78 -5.00
C VAL A 16 -27.81 4.75 -6.01
N CYS A 17 -28.46 5.90 -6.25
CA CYS A 17 -27.91 6.92 -7.15
C CYS A 17 -26.63 7.59 -6.61
N THR A 18 -26.49 7.76 -5.28
CA THR A 18 -25.27 8.32 -4.67
C THR A 18 -24.11 7.34 -4.66
N ILE A 19 -24.37 6.04 -4.49
CA ILE A 19 -23.32 5.01 -4.63
C ILE A 19 -22.79 4.99 -6.08
N ASN A 20 -23.68 5.06 -7.08
CA ASN A 20 -23.26 4.97 -8.49
C ASN A 20 -22.46 6.20 -8.96
N ALA A 21 -22.78 7.40 -8.47
CA ALA A 21 -22.00 8.61 -8.77
C ALA A 21 -20.61 8.61 -8.11
N ASN A 22 -20.49 8.07 -6.90
CA ASN A 22 -19.19 7.98 -6.20
C ASN A 22 -18.29 6.85 -6.72
N VAL A 23 -18.86 5.77 -7.25
CA VAL A 23 -18.05 4.74 -7.94
C VAL A 23 -17.55 5.27 -9.29
N SER A 24 -18.34 6.09 -9.99
CA SER A 24 -17.90 6.70 -11.25
C SER A 24 -16.85 7.82 -11.07
N SER A 25 -16.88 8.55 -9.95
CA SER A 25 -15.89 9.62 -9.69
C SER A 25 -14.56 9.09 -9.14
N ALA A 26 -14.56 7.95 -8.45
CA ALA A 26 -13.34 7.27 -8.03
C ALA A 26 -12.54 6.64 -9.20
N VAL A 27 -13.18 6.46 -10.36
CA VAL A 27 -12.54 5.97 -11.60
C VAL A 27 -11.99 7.13 -12.45
N SER A 28 -12.47 8.36 -12.24
CA SER A 28 -12.11 9.52 -13.07
C SER A 28 -10.82 10.24 -12.66
N SER A 29 -10.21 9.86 -11.53
CA SER A 29 -8.95 10.42 -11.03
C SER A 29 -7.89 9.36 -10.78
N ALA A 30 -8.09 8.15 -11.31
CA ALA A 30 -6.95 7.31 -11.67
C ALA A 30 -6.32 7.97 -12.90
N SER A 31 -5.47 8.98 -12.67
CA SER A 31 -4.50 9.33 -13.69
C SER A 31 -3.79 8.02 -13.99
N TYR A 32 -3.97 7.54 -15.22
CA TYR A 32 -2.98 6.72 -15.88
C TYR A 32 -1.69 7.54 -15.80
N TYR A 33 -0.97 7.41 -14.69
CA TYR A 33 0.46 7.51 -14.73
C TYR A 33 0.80 6.40 -15.71
N GLU A 34 1.11 6.81 -16.95
CA GLU A 34 1.90 6.00 -17.84
C GLU A 34 2.94 5.33 -16.96
N LEU A 35 2.99 4.00 -16.99
CA LEU A 35 4.09 3.25 -16.42
C LEU A 35 5.32 3.67 -17.23
N GLU A 36 5.83 4.85 -16.89
CA GLU A 36 7.14 5.35 -17.22
C GLU A 36 8.05 4.19 -16.85
N ASN A 37 8.72 3.63 -17.86
CA ASN A 37 9.53 2.43 -17.75
C ASN A 37 10.39 2.55 -16.48
N VAL A 38 9.98 1.85 -15.41
CA VAL A 38 10.72 1.86 -14.15
C VAL A 38 12.07 1.26 -14.48
N GLU A 39 13.09 2.08 -14.27
CA GLU A 39 14.48 1.77 -14.52
C GLU A 39 14.86 0.41 -13.92
N GLU A 40 15.74 -0.29 -14.63
CA GLU A 40 16.22 -1.63 -14.34
C GLU A 40 16.64 -1.79 -12.87
N ASN A 41 16.05 -2.78 -12.17
CA ASN A 41 16.52 -3.37 -10.90
C ASN A 41 16.16 -2.68 -9.56
N GLU A 42 15.01 -2.01 -9.42
CA GLU A 42 14.52 -1.67 -8.07
C GLU A 42 14.01 -2.94 -7.33
N TYR A 43 14.69 -3.33 -6.24
CA TYR A 43 14.27 -4.40 -5.33
C TYR A 43 13.49 -3.83 -4.15
N GLY A 44 12.45 -4.52 -3.69
CA GLY A 44 11.75 -4.13 -2.47
C GLY A 44 11.06 -5.26 -1.73
N GLU A 45 11.12 -5.21 -0.40
CA GLU A 45 10.61 -6.25 0.50
C GLU A 45 10.28 -5.74 1.90
N ASN A 46 9.43 -6.50 2.61
CA ASN A 46 9.07 -6.25 3.99
C ASN A 46 10.05 -6.95 4.97
N PHE A 47 10.60 -6.18 5.90
CA PHE A 47 11.47 -6.68 6.97
C PHE A 47 10.86 -6.42 8.34
N THR A 48 10.94 -7.41 9.23
CA THR A 48 10.40 -7.32 10.59
C THR A 48 11.52 -7.18 11.61
N PHE A 49 11.39 -6.20 12.49
CA PHE A 49 12.36 -5.89 13.54
C PHE A 49 11.68 -5.81 14.90
N VAL A 50 12.48 -5.87 15.97
CA VAL A 50 12.03 -5.42 17.29
C VAL A 50 11.59 -3.95 17.18
N ARG A 51 10.48 -3.61 17.83
CA ARG A 51 9.89 -2.28 17.76
C ARG A 51 10.91 -1.19 18.12
N GLY A 52 10.98 -0.14 17.29
CA GLY A 52 11.94 0.96 17.43
C GLY A 52 13.40 0.59 17.13
N LYS A 53 13.68 -0.60 16.59
CA LYS A 53 15.02 -1.07 16.22
C LYS A 53 15.20 -1.26 14.71
N SER A 54 14.21 -0.90 13.88
CA SER A 54 14.38 -0.95 12.43
C SER A 54 15.47 0.04 11.98
N PRO A 55 16.49 -0.40 11.23
CA PRO A 55 17.54 0.48 10.72
C PRO A 55 17.00 1.41 9.61
N VAL A 56 17.73 2.47 9.30
CA VAL A 56 17.34 3.37 8.19
C VAL A 56 17.59 2.72 6.83
N HIS A 57 18.61 1.88 6.74
CA HIS A 57 18.97 1.14 5.55
C HIS A 57 19.48 -0.27 5.89
N LEU A 58 19.34 -1.18 4.95
CA LEU A 58 19.90 -2.54 4.96
C LEU A 58 20.85 -2.67 3.77
N LYS A 59 21.88 -3.49 3.93
CA LYS A 59 22.65 -3.97 2.77
C LYS A 59 21.97 -5.23 2.25
N TYR A 60 21.75 -5.30 0.95
CA TYR A 60 21.13 -6.45 0.32
C TYR A 60 21.98 -7.71 0.57
N GLU A 61 23.29 -7.59 0.40
CA GLU A 61 24.27 -8.67 0.56
C GLU A 61 24.43 -9.18 2.00
N ASP A 62 23.98 -8.40 3.00
CA ASP A 62 23.97 -8.85 4.41
C ASP A 62 22.75 -9.75 4.69
N VAL A 63 21.71 -9.68 3.86
CA VAL A 63 20.46 -10.45 3.97
C VAL A 63 20.46 -11.64 3.01
N TYR A 64 20.93 -11.40 1.79
CA TYR A 64 20.92 -12.34 0.67
C TYR A 64 22.34 -12.61 0.20
N ASN A 65 22.67 -13.87 -0.05
CA ASN A 65 23.98 -14.30 -0.54
C ASN A 65 23.84 -14.97 -1.91
N ASP A 66 23.27 -14.25 -2.85
CA ASP A 66 22.97 -14.71 -4.22
C ASP A 66 23.85 -14.04 -5.29
N GLY A 67 24.83 -13.24 -4.86
CA GLY A 67 25.76 -12.54 -5.75
C GLY A 67 25.30 -11.16 -6.20
N TYR A 68 24.22 -10.61 -5.64
CA TYR A 68 23.82 -9.21 -5.81
C TYR A 68 24.22 -8.38 -4.58
N SER A 69 24.38 -7.07 -4.78
CA SER A 69 24.69 -6.10 -3.75
C SER A 69 23.91 -4.81 -3.95
N GLY A 70 23.66 -4.10 -2.86
CA GLY A 70 22.87 -2.87 -2.92
C GLY A 70 22.45 -2.36 -1.55
N LYS A 71 21.91 -1.15 -1.50
CA LYS A 71 21.36 -0.58 -0.26
C LYS A 71 19.86 -0.45 -0.39
N LEU A 72 19.13 -1.11 0.50
CA LEU A 72 17.70 -0.98 0.64
C LEU A 72 17.39 0.08 1.71
N TYR A 73 16.59 1.08 1.37
CA TYR A 73 16.21 2.15 2.27
C TYR A 73 14.81 1.92 2.84
N ARG A 74 14.64 2.21 4.13
CA ARG A 74 13.36 2.08 4.82
C ARG A 74 12.36 3.11 4.28
N GLN A 75 11.28 2.66 3.65
CA GLN A 75 10.30 3.53 3.01
C GLN A 75 9.07 3.77 3.88
N ARG A 76 8.36 2.70 4.26
CA ARG A 76 7.06 2.80 4.94
C ARG A 76 6.87 1.76 6.01
N LEU A 77 6.24 2.15 7.10
CA LEU A 77 5.80 1.25 8.15
C LEU A 77 4.56 0.50 7.65
N ILE A 78 4.60 -0.83 7.72
CA ILE A 78 3.52 -1.69 7.24
C ILE A 78 2.62 -2.09 8.40
N THR A 79 3.21 -2.61 9.48
CA THR A 79 2.48 -3.09 10.65
C THR A 79 3.29 -2.93 11.94
N ILE A 80 2.58 -2.82 13.06
CA ILE A 80 3.13 -2.95 14.41
C ILE A 80 2.38 -4.09 15.09
N ASP A 81 3.11 -5.12 15.52
CA ASP A 81 2.57 -6.19 16.36
C ASP A 81 2.90 -5.88 17.82
N VAL A 82 1.86 -5.46 18.55
CA VAL A 82 1.96 -5.13 19.97
C VAL A 82 2.13 -6.36 20.87
N THR A 83 1.71 -7.55 20.40
CA THR A 83 1.81 -8.80 21.16
C THR A 83 3.26 -9.26 21.22
N ASN A 84 3.95 -9.21 20.08
CA ASN A 84 5.33 -9.66 19.94
C ASN A 84 6.36 -8.51 20.04
N ASN A 85 5.90 -7.28 20.24
CA ASN A 85 6.71 -6.05 20.29
C ASN A 85 7.63 -5.90 19.05
N THR A 86 7.06 -6.13 17.87
CA THR A 86 7.75 -6.01 16.58
C THR A 86 7.09 -4.98 15.68
N GLU A 87 7.84 -4.53 14.68
CA GLU A 87 7.36 -3.68 13.60
C GLU A 87 7.88 -4.19 12.26
N THR A 88 7.05 -4.12 11.24
CA THR A 88 7.40 -4.51 9.87
C THR A 88 7.45 -3.27 8.99
N TRP A 89 8.54 -3.09 8.27
CA TRP A 89 8.76 -1.98 7.35
C TRP A 89 9.05 -2.50 5.95
N TYR A 90 8.57 -1.78 4.94
CA TYR A 90 8.96 -1.99 3.55
C TYR A 90 10.26 -1.24 3.27
N TYR A 91 11.23 -1.93 2.71
CA TYR A 91 12.48 -1.36 2.22
C TYR A 91 12.53 -1.50 0.70
N SER A 92 13.07 -0.50 0.01
CA SER A 92 13.39 -0.62 -1.42
C SER A 92 14.68 0.11 -1.77
N GLY A 93 15.29 -0.30 -2.87
CA GLY A 93 16.48 0.32 -3.43
C GLY A 93 16.97 -0.46 -4.64
N GLU A 94 17.91 0.13 -5.36
CA GLU A 94 18.56 -0.50 -6.51
C GLU A 94 19.55 -1.57 -6.06
N ILE A 95 19.54 -2.70 -6.76
CA ILE A 95 20.52 -3.78 -6.60
C ILE A 95 21.26 -4.02 -7.90
N SER A 96 22.53 -4.39 -7.78
CA SER A 96 23.39 -4.72 -8.91
C SER A 96 24.18 -6.00 -8.64
N LYS A 97 24.64 -6.64 -9.70
CA LYS A 97 25.43 -7.88 -9.63
C LYS A 97 26.92 -7.58 -9.46
#